data_AF-A0A4Q0ZCI0-F1
#
_entry.id   AF-A0A4Q0ZCI0-F1
#
_cell.length_a   1.000
_cell.length_b   1.000
_cell.length_c   1.000
_cell.angle_alpha   90.00
_cell.angle_beta   90.00
_cell.angle_gamma   90.00
#
_symmetry.space_group_name_H-M   'P 1'
#
loop_
_entity.id
_entity.type
_entity.pdbx_description
1 polymer ?
#
loop_
_entity_poly.entity_id
_entity_poly.type
_entity_poly.pdbx_seq_one_letter_code
_entity_poly.pdbx_strand_id
1 'polypeptide(L)'
;MGYADKLKQNTTKIKTEEKVLEEKIVKKKSMGRPKKIESEVRNVAIPVALNQIEKDWIEEQANKMSKEIGVKITTSAWMRMILLKDMPKS
;
A
#
# COMPACT_ATOMS: atom_id res chain seq x y z
N MET A 1 9.20 -17.05 -48.83
CA MET A 1 8.75 -15.68 -48.50
C MET A 1 7.51 -15.77 -47.62
N GLY A 2 7.59 -15.29 -46.38
CA GLY A 2 6.55 -15.49 -45.37
C GLY A 2 5.30 -14.62 -45.60
N TYR A 3 4.20 -14.94 -44.92
CA TYR A 3 2.97 -14.14 -44.99
C TYR A 3 3.20 -12.68 -44.55
N ALA A 4 4.05 -12.48 -43.54
CA ALA A 4 4.46 -11.16 -43.07
C ALA A 4 5.22 -10.34 -44.14
N ASP A 5 6.03 -11.00 -44.98
CA ASP A 5 6.76 -10.33 -46.07
C ASP A 5 5.79 -9.86 -47.17
N LYS A 6 4.74 -10.66 -47.46
CA LYS A 6 3.71 -10.32 -48.45
C LYS A 6 2.87 -9.11 -48.01
N LEU A 7 2.59 -8.97 -46.71
CA LEU A 7 1.85 -7.82 -46.17
C LEU A 7 2.65 -6.51 -46.31
N LYS A 8 3.95 -6.52 -45.98
CA LYS A 8 4.83 -5.34 -46.11
C LYS A 8 5.01 -4.87 -47.55
N GLN A 9 4.96 -5.78 -48.52
CA GLN A 9 4.99 -5.45 -49.95
C GLN A 9 3.68 -4.82 -50.44
N ASN A 10 2.55 -5.13 -49.81
CA ASN A 10 1.26 -4.51 -50.15
C ASN A 10 1.10 -3.12 -49.53
N THR A 11 1.62 -2.88 -48.32
CA THR A 11 1.60 -1.54 -47.70
C THR A 11 2.42 -0.52 -48.47
N THR A 12 3.45 -0.94 -49.22
CA THR A 12 4.27 -0.05 -50.06
C THR A 12 3.58 0.37 -51.36
N LYS A 13 2.53 -0.36 -51.80
CA LYS A 13 1.76 -0.04 -53.02
C LYS A 13 0.63 0.96 -52.78
N ILE A 14 0.19 1.13 -51.54
CA ILE A 14 -0.89 2.07 -51.19
C ILE A 14 -0.24 3.40 -50.82
N LYS A 15 0.00 4.25 -51.83
CA LYS A 15 0.35 5.66 -51.62
C LYS A 15 -0.93 6.48 -51.56
N THR A 16 -1.54 6.55 -50.38
CA THR A 16 -2.54 7.59 -50.07
C THR A 16 -1.81 8.80 -49.52
N GLU A 17 -1.93 9.95 -50.18
CA GLU A 17 -1.27 11.21 -49.80
C GLU A 17 -1.92 11.91 -48.59
N GLU A 18 -3.04 11.41 -48.09
CA GLU A 18 -3.66 11.94 -46.88
C GLU A 18 -3.06 11.33 -45.61
N LYS A 19 -2.35 12.16 -44.83
CA LYS A 19 -2.13 11.93 -43.40
C LYS A 19 -3.47 12.17 -42.66
N VAL A 20 -4.32 11.14 -42.57
CA VAL A 20 -5.65 11.21 -41.93
C VAL A 20 -5.58 11.34 -40.38
N LEU A 21 -4.40 11.19 -39.78
CA LEU A 21 -4.26 11.28 -38.32
C LEU A 21 -3.25 12.36 -37.95
N GLU A 22 -3.75 13.41 -37.30
CA GLU A 22 -2.93 14.41 -36.63
C GLU A 22 -2.03 13.70 -35.59
N GLU A 23 -0.71 13.88 -35.73
CA GLU A 23 0.27 13.46 -34.74
C GLU A 23 0.10 14.32 -33.49
N LYS A 24 -0.85 13.94 -32.62
CA LYS A 24 -0.95 14.50 -31.28
C LYS A 24 0.36 14.21 -30.56
N ILE A 25 1.11 15.27 -30.28
CA ILE A 25 2.25 15.24 -29.37
C ILE A 25 1.77 14.59 -28.08
N VAL A 26 2.15 13.33 -27.87
CA VAL A 26 1.89 12.62 -26.63
C VAL A 26 2.79 13.28 -25.60
N LYS A 27 2.27 14.31 -24.91
CA LYS A 27 2.83 14.70 -23.60
C LYS A 27 2.87 13.40 -22.82
N LYS A 28 4.08 12.89 -22.55
CA LYS A 28 4.30 11.74 -21.67
C LYS A 28 3.65 12.09 -20.33
N LYS A 29 2.37 11.74 -20.16
CA LYS A 29 1.77 11.65 -18.84
C LYS A 29 2.65 10.65 -18.10
N SER A 30 3.04 10.99 -16.89
CA SER A 30 3.77 10.09 -16.00
C SER A 30 2.98 8.77 -15.91
N MET A 31 3.38 7.78 -16.71
CA MET A 31 2.77 6.47 -16.79
C MET A 31 3.21 5.70 -15.55
N GLY A 32 2.58 6.01 -14.41
CA GLY A 32 2.87 5.35 -13.16
C GLY A 32 1.79 5.60 -12.13
N ARG A 33 1.43 4.54 -11.40
CA ARG A 33 0.67 4.66 -10.15
C ARG A 33 1.47 5.59 -9.21
N PRO A 34 0.84 6.57 -8.55
CA PRO A 34 1.52 7.37 -7.55
C PRO A 34 2.21 6.47 -6.53
N LYS A 35 3.45 6.81 -6.17
CA LYS A 35 4.25 6.05 -5.21
C LYS A 35 3.47 5.99 -3.90
N LYS A 36 3.20 4.79 -3.39
CA LYS A 36 2.50 4.65 -2.10
C LYS A 36 3.31 5.39 -1.04
N ILE A 37 2.61 6.18 -0.23
CA ILE A 37 3.19 6.95 0.85
C ILE A 37 3.84 5.96 1.83
N GLU A 38 5.11 6.14 2.17
CA GLU A 38 5.85 5.22 3.06
C GLU A 38 5.24 5.19 4.47
N SER A 39 4.61 6.29 4.90
CA SER A 39 3.88 6.40 6.16
C SER A 39 2.41 5.95 6.08
N GLU A 40 2.00 5.25 5.03
CA GLU A 40 0.64 4.68 4.96
C GLU A 40 0.50 3.65 6.09
N VAL A 41 -0.28 4.00 7.13
CA VAL A 41 -0.57 3.13 8.27
C VAL A 41 -1.24 1.87 7.73
N ARG A 42 -0.46 0.81 7.56
CA ARG A 42 -1.00 -0.50 7.21
C ARG A 42 -1.65 -1.07 8.45
N ASN A 43 -2.97 -1.17 8.44
CA ASN A 43 -3.72 -1.86 9.47
C ASN A 43 -3.40 -3.37 9.38
N VAL A 44 -2.33 -3.79 10.04
CA VAL A 44 -1.97 -5.20 10.16
C VAL A 44 -2.63 -5.74 11.41
N ALA A 45 -3.55 -6.69 11.24
CA ALA A 45 -4.09 -7.47 12.35
C ALA A 45 -3.11 -8.60 12.68
N ILE A 46 -2.52 -8.56 13.87
CA ILE A 46 -1.65 -9.62 14.38
C ILE A 46 -2.48 -10.48 15.33
N PRO A 47 -2.83 -11.73 14.97
CA PRO A 47 -3.52 -12.62 15.89
C PRO A 47 -2.57 -13.03 17.02
N VAL A 48 -3.02 -12.88 18.26
CA VAL A 48 -2.29 -13.30 19.46
C VAL A 48 -3.20 -14.23 20.25
N ALA A 49 -2.73 -15.46 20.49
CA ALA A 49 -3.39 -16.38 21.39
C ALA A 49 -2.86 -16.13 22.80
N LEU A 50 -3.76 -15.97 23.77
CA LEU A 50 -3.45 -15.77 25.18
C LEU A 50 -4.18 -16.83 25.98
N ASN A 51 -3.56 -17.32 27.04
CA ASN A 51 -4.27 -18.08 28.05
C ASN A 51 -5.09 -17.13 28.95
N GLN A 52 -5.96 -17.68 29.79
CA GLN A 52 -6.85 -16.88 30.63
C GLN A 52 -6.09 -16.03 31.66
N ILE A 53 -5.04 -16.58 32.27
CA ILE A 53 -4.24 -15.90 33.30
C ILE A 53 -3.50 -14.70 32.71
N GLU A 54 -2.90 -14.88 31.53
CA GLU A 54 -2.22 -13.83 30.77
C GLU A 54 -3.20 -12.72 30.40
N LYS A 55 -4.40 -13.09 29.94
CA LYS A 55 -5.44 -12.14 29.58
C LYS A 55 -5.86 -11.30 30.79
N ASP A 56 -6.15 -11.95 31.93
CA ASP A 56 -6.58 -11.27 33.15
C ASP A 56 -5.50 -10.32 33.67
N TRP A 57 -4.24 -10.76 33.65
CA TRP A 57 -3.12 -9.93 34.04
C TRP A 57 -2.98 -8.69 33.14
N ILE A 58 -3.09 -8.85 31.82
CA ILE A 58 -3.01 -7.72 30.87
C ILE A 58 -4.16 -6.74 31.06
N GLU A 59 -5.38 -7.25 31.28
CA GLU A 59 -6.54 -6.41 31.59
C GLU A 59 -6.34 -5.61 32.88
N GLU A 60 -5.79 -6.22 33.91
CA GLU A 60 -5.47 -5.54 35.16
C GLU A 60 -4.42 -4.43 34.97
N GLN A 61 -3.36 -4.70 34.20
CA GLN A 61 -2.34 -3.68 33.91
C GLN A 61 -2.90 -2.50 33.10
N ALA A 62 -3.72 -2.79 32.07
CA ALA A 62 -4.37 -1.76 31.28
C ALA A 62 -5.30 -0.90 32.14
N ASN A 63 -6.05 -1.52 33.07
CA ASN A 63 -6.94 -0.83 33.99
C ASN A 63 -6.18 0.03 35.01
N LYS A 64 -5.04 -0.46 35.55
CA LYS A 64 -4.18 0.31 36.45
C LYS A 64 -3.66 1.58 35.77
N MET A 65 -3.06 1.42 34.59
CA MET A 65 -2.57 2.55 33.80
C MET A 65 -3.69 3.51 33.38
N SER A 66 -4.87 2.97 33.06
CA SER A 66 -6.05 3.78 32.74
C SER A 66 -6.46 4.69 33.90
N LYS A 67 -6.40 4.19 35.14
CA LYS A 67 -6.69 4.99 36.34
C LYS A 67 -5.62 6.05 36.60
N GLU A 68 -4.34 5.73 36.38
CA GLU A 68 -3.23 6.66 36.58
C GLU A 68 -3.27 7.85 35.61
N ILE A 69 -3.57 7.59 34.34
CA ILE A 69 -3.60 8.60 33.28
C ILE A 69 -4.96 9.32 33.22
N GLY A 70 -6.01 8.75 33.82
CA GLY A 70 -7.37 9.29 33.77
C GLY A 70 -8.06 9.12 32.41
N VAL A 71 -7.53 8.25 31.55
CA VAL A 71 -8.05 7.96 30.21
C VAL A 71 -8.27 6.46 30.06
N LYS A 72 -9.36 6.05 29.40
CA LYS A 72 -9.65 4.64 29.15
C LYS A 72 -8.62 4.04 28.19
N ILE A 73 -7.80 3.12 28.69
CA ILE A 73 -6.79 2.40 27.89
C ILE A 73 -7.31 1.00 27.58
N THR A 74 -7.32 0.62 26.30
CA THR A 74 -7.67 -0.74 25.89
C THR A 74 -6.47 -1.66 26.06
N THR A 75 -6.73 -2.96 26.25
CA THR A 75 -5.67 -3.99 26.33
C THR A 75 -4.73 -3.95 25.12
N SER A 76 -5.28 -3.79 23.91
CA SER A 76 -4.49 -3.68 22.68
C SER A 76 -3.66 -2.41 22.59
N ALA A 77 -4.11 -1.29 23.20
CA ALA A 77 -3.32 -0.08 23.30
C ALA A 77 -2.17 -0.27 24.30
N TRP A 78 -2.47 -0.84 25.47
CA TRP A 78 -1.47 -1.15 26.48
C TRP A 78 -0.36 -2.07 25.96
N MET A 79 -0.72 -3.16 25.27
CA MET A 79 0.24 -4.06 24.63
C MET A 79 1.17 -3.32 23.65
N ARG A 80 0.62 -2.43 22.82
CA ARG A 80 1.40 -1.64 21.86
C ARG A 80 2.35 -0.68 22.56
N MET A 81 1.90 -0.03 23.63
CA MET A 81 2.75 0.88 24.42
C MET A 81 3.96 0.15 25.01
N ILE A 82 3.76 -1.06 25.53
CA ILE A 82 4.85 -1.87 26.08
C ILE A 82 5.80 -2.35 24.97
N LEU A 83 5.26 -2.92 23.88
CA LEU A 83 6.07 -3.46 22.79
C LEU A 83 6.89 -2.40 22.05
N LEU A 84 6.38 -1.16 21.99
CA LEU A 84 7.01 -0.06 21.25
C LEU A 84 7.74 0.93 22.16
N LYS A 85 7.87 0.64 23.47
CA LYS A 85 8.46 1.55 24.45
C LYS A 85 9.87 2.00 24.06
N ASP A 86 10.67 1.07 23.55
CA ASP A 86 12.08 1.29 23.20
C ASP A 86 12.29 1.43 21.68
N MET A 87 11.21 1.66 20.92
CA MET A 87 11.31 1.87 19.48
C MET A 87 12.07 3.19 19.20
N PRO A 88 13.13 3.18 18.37
CA PRO A 88 13.86 4.39 18.03
C PRO A 88 12.94 5.39 17.32
N LYS A 89 13.00 6.65 17.73
CA LYS A 89 12.27 7.73 17.07
C LYS A 89 12.91 7.97 15.71
N SER A 90 12.10 7.85 14.66
CA SER A 90 12.46 8.19 13.28
C SER A 90 12.47 9.70 13.07
#